data_AF-A0A0F9M9F3-F1
#
_entry.id   AF-A0A0F9M9F3-F1
#
_cell.length_a   1.000
_cell.length_b   1.000
_cell.length_c   1.000
_cell.angle_alpha   90.00
_cell.angle_beta   90.00
_cell.angle_gamma   90.00
#
_symmetry.space_group_name_H-M   'P 1'
#
loop_
_entity.id
_entity.type
_entity.pdbx_description
1 polymer ?
#
loop_
_entity_poly.entity_id
_entity_poly.type
_entity_poly.pdbx_seq_one_letter_code
_entity_poly.pdbx_strand_id
1 'polypeptide(L)'
;MKDGEEEVVWRQFVTNFWKIIDEVNRLTPYAQDILLSMLAEGTVKYYDSIITINKFSLFATINPNDVGTFELSQPFLDRFGISVPISMPTSHDLQLILSGKDEKYSGYDELIQVPKVLSIDELMEIWYFVNRISFTPEVNNYIHAIIREFTLCSRIDKGNTESIKPSGGLCSGCHFNTAQNVCNKSDSILSVRVAKDLLRYSKALVWLLSITRIDVNIVNTIAPYVISHRVVYVKRELDKSPYYGNKYEFCKNILKSVQKRFKNRESCYQIVSRFRDGDPKEVDLAELKKFEKNDLIVKYDLIPFVNSILKSKEYSPLAQQIKEAGKKGDINKLAEIRDDLLEKIDIPNRGDLIEWCNHELYRQTVTDYVIKYSYWKDVWADIASEFPNLDQPLKDAFNQRQTKQIRAEDLLIEINVTGTEDDSLVNIQVSGGASAMKLITIMEKIDYIEKQE
;
A
#
# COMPACT_ATOMS: atom_id res chain seq x y z
N MET A 1 35.05 -31.27 19.70
CA MET A 1 34.24 -30.04 19.65
C MET A 1 32.79 -30.45 19.92
N LYS A 2 32.38 -30.41 21.17
CA LYS A 2 31.00 -30.59 21.61
C LYS A 2 30.82 -29.52 22.69
N ASP A 3 29.77 -28.71 22.56
CA ASP A 3 29.40 -27.59 23.45
C ASP A 3 30.09 -26.24 23.18
N GLY A 4 30.19 -25.83 21.91
CA GLY A 4 30.35 -24.42 21.58
C GLY A 4 28.97 -23.80 21.33
N GLU A 5 28.56 -22.82 22.13
CA GLU A 5 27.40 -21.99 21.79
C GLU A 5 27.75 -21.12 20.58
N GLU A 6 27.06 -21.34 19.46
CA GLU A 6 27.22 -20.52 18.26
C GLU A 6 26.37 -19.26 18.38
N GLU A 7 27.01 -18.11 18.62
CA GLU A 7 26.34 -16.81 18.67
C GLU A 7 26.37 -16.15 17.27
N VAL A 8 25.19 -15.87 16.71
CA VAL A 8 25.08 -15.18 15.42
C VAL A 8 25.19 -13.67 15.63
N VAL A 9 26.30 -13.09 15.17
CA VAL A 9 26.52 -11.63 15.19
C VAL A 9 25.99 -11.00 13.89
N TRP A 10 24.89 -10.26 14.00
CA TRP A 10 24.30 -9.55 12.87
C TRP A 10 25.13 -8.35 12.44
N ARG A 11 25.37 -8.22 11.13
CA ARG A 11 26.06 -7.06 10.56
C ARG A 11 25.22 -5.80 10.72
N GLN A 12 25.87 -4.64 10.86
CA GLN A 12 25.21 -3.33 10.91
C GLN A 12 24.25 -3.06 9.74
N PHE A 13 24.54 -3.58 8.55
CA PHE A 13 23.63 -3.51 7.42
C PHE A 13 22.24 -4.08 7.76
N VAL A 14 22.18 -5.18 8.52
CA VAL A 14 20.94 -5.84 8.94
C VAL A 14 20.23 -4.99 9.99
N THR A 15 20.94 -4.52 11.03
CA THR A 15 20.33 -3.82 12.17
C THR A 15 20.02 -2.34 11.94
N ASN A 16 20.70 -1.67 11.00
CA ASN A 16 20.54 -0.23 10.79
C ASN A 16 19.24 0.14 10.07
N PHE A 17 18.73 1.35 10.34
CA PHE A 17 17.56 1.88 9.65
C PHE A 17 17.83 2.13 8.15
N TRP A 18 18.98 2.71 7.82
CA TRP A 18 19.39 3.02 6.45
C TRP A 18 20.19 1.87 5.84
N LYS A 19 19.76 1.42 4.65
CA LYS A 19 20.40 0.35 3.89
C LYS A 19 20.66 0.84 2.47
N ILE A 20 21.89 0.70 2.00
CA ILE A 20 22.29 1.06 0.64
C ILE A 20 22.97 -0.15 0.01
N ILE A 21 22.53 -0.52 -1.18
CA ILE A 21 23.14 -1.58 -1.98
C ILE A 21 23.52 -0.98 -3.33
N ASP A 22 24.81 -0.94 -3.60
CA ASP A 22 25.28 -0.57 -4.92
C ASP A 22 25.29 -1.79 -5.84
N GLU A 23 24.83 -1.61 -7.08
CA GLU A 23 24.76 -2.61 -8.15
C GLU A 23 24.16 -3.95 -7.68
N VAL A 24 22.91 -3.94 -7.22
CA VAL A 24 22.24 -5.11 -6.63
C VAL A 24 22.20 -6.33 -7.56
N ASN A 25 22.27 -6.11 -8.88
CA ASN A 25 22.35 -7.15 -9.90
C ASN A 25 23.70 -7.91 -9.92
N ARG A 26 24.72 -7.47 -9.18
CA ARG A 26 25.99 -8.21 -8.99
C ARG A 26 25.95 -9.19 -7.83
N LEU A 27 24.95 -9.10 -6.96
CA LEU A 27 24.81 -10.02 -5.85
C LEU A 27 24.49 -11.43 -6.34
N THR A 28 25.10 -12.43 -5.71
CA THR A 28 24.81 -13.85 -5.99
C THR A 28 23.34 -14.17 -5.73
N PRO A 29 22.76 -15.19 -6.40
CA PRO A 29 21.37 -15.58 -6.16
C PRO A 29 21.06 -15.85 -4.68
N TYR A 30 21.99 -16.47 -3.95
CA TYR A 30 21.85 -16.70 -2.50
C TYR A 30 21.72 -15.40 -1.71
N ALA A 31 22.53 -14.38 -2.01
CA ALA A 31 22.43 -13.08 -1.34
C ALA A 31 21.12 -12.35 -1.72
N GLN A 32 20.66 -12.49 -2.98
CA GLN A 32 19.37 -11.97 -3.40
C GLN A 32 18.21 -12.64 -2.64
N ASP A 33 18.26 -13.95 -2.41
CA ASP A 33 17.24 -14.68 -1.65
C ASP A 33 17.14 -14.22 -0.19
N ILE A 34 18.27 -13.95 0.47
CA ILE A 34 18.27 -13.37 1.82
C ILE A 34 17.62 -11.97 1.81
N LEU A 35 17.94 -11.15 0.81
CA LEU A 35 17.32 -9.84 0.66
C LEU A 35 15.82 -9.93 0.36
N LEU A 36 15.37 -10.97 -0.36
CA LEU A 36 13.95 -11.22 -0.62
C LEU A 36 13.16 -11.45 0.66
N SER A 37 13.71 -12.22 1.60
CA SER A 37 13.11 -12.44 2.93
C SER A 37 13.04 -11.14 3.71
N MET A 38 14.13 -10.36 3.75
CA MET A 38 14.15 -9.07 4.43
C MET A 38 13.14 -8.08 3.84
N LEU A 39 13.07 -7.98 2.51
CA LEU A 39 12.14 -7.08 1.80
C LEU A 39 10.68 -7.57 1.86
N ALA A 40 10.43 -8.86 2.06
CA ALA A 40 9.07 -9.40 2.16
C ALA A 40 8.51 -9.36 3.57
N GLU A 41 9.29 -9.84 4.54
CA GLU A 41 8.85 -10.15 5.89
C GLU A 41 9.46 -9.20 6.93
N GLY A 42 10.46 -8.39 6.56
CA GLY A 42 11.28 -7.66 7.51
C GLY A 42 12.18 -8.60 8.33
N THR A 43 12.30 -9.88 7.98
CA THR A 43 13.08 -10.85 8.75
C THR A 43 14.32 -11.31 8.00
N VAL A 44 15.39 -11.55 8.75
CA VAL A 44 16.60 -12.20 8.25
C VAL A 44 16.83 -13.46 9.07
N LYS A 45 17.04 -14.58 8.37
CA LYS A 45 17.23 -15.91 8.97
C LYS A 45 18.63 -16.41 8.65
N TYR A 46 19.33 -16.89 9.67
CA TYR A 46 20.65 -17.52 9.51
C TYR A 46 20.78 -18.64 10.55
N TYR A 47 20.89 -19.88 10.08
CA TYR A 47 20.75 -21.09 10.91
C TYR A 47 19.52 -21.02 11.82
N ASP A 48 19.71 -21.14 13.13
CA ASP A 48 18.63 -21.12 14.13
C ASP A 48 18.34 -19.70 14.67
N SER A 49 19.02 -18.67 14.14
CA SER A 49 18.83 -17.28 14.53
C SER A 49 17.95 -16.51 13.55
N ILE A 50 16.97 -15.79 14.10
CA ILE A 50 16.05 -14.95 13.35
C ILE A 50 16.07 -13.55 13.97
N ILE A 51 16.29 -12.53 13.14
CA ILE A 51 16.12 -11.13 13.53
C ILE A 51 15.01 -10.49 12.70
N THR A 52 14.18 -9.67 13.36
CA THR A 52 13.06 -8.95 12.76
C THR A 52 13.36 -7.45 12.77
N ILE A 53 13.21 -6.81 11.62
CA ILE A 53 13.45 -5.39 11.37
C ILE A 53 12.19 -4.81 10.73
N ASN A 54 11.30 -4.29 11.56
CA ASN A 54 9.98 -3.84 11.12
C ASN A 54 10.00 -2.49 10.38
N LYS A 55 11.05 -1.68 10.57
CA LYS A 55 11.16 -0.33 9.99
C LYS A 55 12.58 -0.10 9.46
N PHE A 56 12.71 0.03 8.15
CA PHE A 56 13.96 0.38 7.48
C PHE A 56 13.68 1.07 6.15
N SER A 57 14.69 1.76 5.62
CA SER A 57 14.69 2.28 4.25
C SER A 57 15.85 1.66 3.48
N LEU A 58 15.55 1.06 2.33
CA LEU A 58 16.53 0.43 1.46
C LEU A 58 16.59 1.15 0.12
N PHE A 59 17.80 1.56 -0.24
CA PHE A 59 18.14 2.12 -1.54
C PHE A 59 19.02 1.13 -2.29
N ALA A 60 18.72 0.90 -3.56
CA ALA A 60 19.52 0.04 -4.41
C ALA A 60 19.72 0.67 -5.79
N THR A 61 20.89 0.45 -6.37
CA THR A 61 21.20 0.85 -7.75
C THR A 61 21.26 -0.39 -8.64
N ILE A 62 20.93 -0.23 -9.92
CA ILE A 62 21.05 -1.26 -10.95
C ILE A 62 21.71 -0.61 -12.16
N ASN A 63 22.77 -1.23 -12.66
CA ASN A 63 23.32 -0.88 -13.97
C ASN A 63 22.78 -1.86 -15.03
N PRO A 64 21.85 -1.45 -15.91
CA PRO A 64 21.17 -2.36 -16.83
C PRO A 64 22.05 -2.87 -17.98
N ASN A 65 23.19 -2.21 -18.28
CA ASN A 65 24.04 -2.52 -19.42
C ASN A 65 25.32 -3.29 -19.05
N ASP A 66 25.47 -3.66 -17.78
CA ASP A 66 26.71 -4.24 -17.28
C ASP A 66 26.84 -5.74 -17.63
N VAL A 67 28.07 -6.18 -17.95
CA VAL A 67 28.38 -7.53 -18.41
C VAL A 67 28.88 -8.36 -17.22
N GLY A 68 28.20 -9.46 -16.89
CA GLY A 68 28.55 -10.32 -15.74
C GLY A 68 27.62 -10.21 -14.54
N THR A 69 26.38 -9.76 -14.75
CA THR A 69 25.37 -9.60 -13.70
C THR A 69 24.38 -10.77 -13.65
N PHE A 70 23.81 -11.01 -12.48
CA PHE A 70 22.69 -11.94 -12.30
C PHE A 70 21.36 -11.25 -12.65
N GLU A 71 20.51 -11.92 -13.41
CA GLU A 71 19.18 -11.39 -13.78
C GLU A 71 18.29 -11.28 -12.54
N LEU A 72 17.73 -10.10 -12.30
CA LEU A 72 16.79 -9.88 -11.20
C LEU A 72 15.42 -10.43 -11.57
N SER A 73 14.88 -11.31 -10.72
CA SER A 73 13.57 -11.89 -10.93
C SER A 73 12.44 -10.86 -10.80
N GLN A 74 11.32 -11.07 -11.47
CA GLN A 74 10.14 -10.20 -11.33
C GLN A 74 9.63 -10.10 -9.88
N PRO A 75 9.58 -11.21 -9.10
CA PRO A 75 9.26 -11.12 -7.68
C PRO A 75 10.21 -10.23 -6.88
N PHE A 76 11.50 -10.16 -7.25
CA PHE A 76 12.47 -9.29 -6.60
C PHE A 76 12.15 -7.82 -6.86
N LEU A 77 11.97 -7.44 -8.13
CA LEU A 77 11.65 -6.06 -8.53
C LEU A 77 10.30 -5.58 -7.95
N ASP A 78 9.31 -6.45 -7.82
CA ASP A 78 8.01 -6.14 -7.21
C ASP A 78 8.10 -5.76 -5.72
N ARG A 79 9.22 -6.05 -5.04
CA ARG A 79 9.46 -5.63 -3.66
C ARG A 79 9.99 -4.19 -3.53
N PHE A 80 10.46 -3.59 -4.61
CA PHE A 80 10.96 -2.20 -4.60
C PHE A 80 9.83 -1.23 -4.85
N GLY A 81 9.49 -0.43 -3.83
CA GLY A 81 8.41 0.55 -3.83
C GLY A 81 8.39 1.48 -5.05
N ILE A 82 9.54 2.08 -5.34
CA ILE A 82 9.75 3.06 -6.39
C ILE A 82 11.04 2.72 -7.14
N SER A 83 11.04 2.94 -8.45
CA SER A 83 12.24 2.97 -9.29
C SER A 83 12.33 4.32 -10.00
N VAL A 84 13.48 4.97 -9.87
CA VAL A 84 13.75 6.26 -10.53
C VAL A 84 14.78 6.04 -11.62
N PRO A 85 14.44 6.29 -12.91
CA PRO A 85 15.42 6.25 -13.97
C PRO A 85 16.36 7.45 -13.82
N ILE A 86 17.65 7.17 -13.62
CA ILE A 86 18.69 8.20 -13.56
C ILE A 86 19.20 8.43 -14.99
N SER A 87 19.09 9.66 -15.49
CA SER A 87 19.68 10.10 -16.75
C SER A 87 20.97 10.87 -16.51
N MET A 88 21.78 11.01 -17.55
CA MET A 88 22.95 11.90 -17.50
C MET A 88 22.52 13.33 -17.14
N PRO A 89 23.32 14.05 -16.32
CA PRO A 89 23.06 15.45 -15.99
C PRO A 89 22.93 16.30 -17.25
N THR A 90 22.13 17.36 -17.17
CA THR A 90 22.01 18.30 -18.29
C THR A 90 23.29 19.14 -18.44
N SER A 91 23.46 19.82 -19.58
CA SER A 91 24.61 20.71 -19.79
C SER A 91 24.77 21.76 -18.69
N HIS A 92 23.64 22.27 -18.16
CA HIS A 92 23.66 23.22 -17.05
C HIS A 92 24.14 22.58 -15.74
N ASP A 93 23.67 21.38 -15.42
CA ASP A 93 24.12 20.63 -14.24
C ASP A 93 25.61 20.26 -14.35
N LEU A 94 26.08 19.91 -15.55
CA LEU A 94 27.50 19.65 -15.80
C LEU A 94 28.36 20.89 -15.53
N GLN A 95 27.90 22.09 -15.89
CA GLN A 95 28.60 23.33 -15.55
C GLN A 95 28.74 23.50 -14.03
N LEU A 96 27.69 23.21 -13.27
CA LEU A 96 27.73 23.27 -11.80
C LEU A 96 28.70 22.25 -11.22
N ILE A 97 28.65 21.00 -11.71
CA ILE A 97 29.58 19.93 -11.29
C ILE A 97 31.03 20.32 -11.56
N LEU A 98 31.32 20.84 -12.75
CA LEU A 98 32.68 21.25 -13.14
C LEU A 98 33.15 22.53 -12.43
N SER A 99 32.23 23.37 -11.95
CA SER A 99 32.55 24.55 -11.15
C SER A 99 32.79 24.23 -9.68
N GLY A 100 32.38 23.04 -9.23
CA GLY A 100 32.68 22.53 -7.90
C GLY A 100 34.17 22.27 -7.70
N LYS A 101 34.64 22.28 -6.46
CA LYS A 101 36.00 21.82 -6.15
C LYS A 101 36.08 20.32 -6.39
N ASP A 102 37.09 19.89 -7.13
CA ASP A 102 37.35 18.48 -7.32
C ASP A 102 37.91 17.87 -6.02
N GLU A 103 37.09 17.05 -5.37
CA GLU A 103 37.39 16.37 -4.11
C GLU A 103 38.64 15.49 -4.22
N LYS A 104 38.98 15.00 -5.43
CA LYS A 104 40.20 14.22 -5.66
C LYS A 104 41.48 15.03 -5.37
N TYR A 105 41.45 16.34 -5.64
CA TYR A 105 42.58 17.23 -5.39
C TYR A 105 42.48 17.99 -4.07
N SER A 106 41.25 18.25 -3.60
CA SER A 106 41.00 19.09 -2.42
C SER A 106 40.73 18.31 -1.13
N GLY A 107 40.56 16.98 -1.22
CA GLY A 107 40.11 16.16 -0.10
C GLY A 107 38.61 16.31 0.17
N TYR A 108 38.06 15.43 1.00
CA TYR A 108 36.68 15.55 1.46
C TYR A 108 36.60 16.68 2.50
N ASP A 109 35.75 17.68 2.25
CA ASP A 109 35.56 18.78 3.19
C ASP A 109 34.65 18.32 4.34
N GLU A 110 35.26 17.86 5.44
CA GLU A 110 34.55 17.42 6.65
C GLU A 110 33.66 18.52 7.27
N LEU A 111 33.84 19.79 6.90
CA LEU A 111 33.06 20.93 7.39
C LEU A 111 31.77 21.17 6.58
N ILE A 112 31.61 20.55 5.41
CA ILE A 112 30.31 20.51 4.71
C ILE A 112 29.46 19.42 5.38
N GLN A 113 29.18 19.61 6.67
CA GLN A 113 28.22 18.77 7.38
C GLN A 113 26.83 19.26 7.02
N VAL A 114 26.10 18.46 6.25
CA VAL A 114 24.67 18.67 6.06
C VAL A 114 24.03 18.61 7.45
N PRO A 115 23.37 19.68 7.92
CA PRO A 115 22.79 19.67 9.26
C PRO A 115 21.76 18.54 9.34
N LYS A 116 21.75 17.82 10.47
CA LYS A 116 20.71 16.83 10.74
C LYS A 116 19.38 17.56 10.93
N VAL A 117 18.57 17.62 9.87
CA VAL A 117 17.25 18.29 9.89
C VAL A 117 16.18 17.40 10.53
N LEU A 118 16.31 16.08 10.44
CA LEU A 118 15.36 15.11 11.00
C LEU A 118 16.10 13.95 11.68
N SER A 119 15.52 13.49 12.78
CA SER A 119 15.83 12.24 13.47
C SER A 119 14.99 11.08 12.92
N ILE A 120 15.36 9.85 13.31
CA ILE A 120 14.60 8.65 12.91
C ILE A 120 13.24 8.64 13.61
N ASP A 121 13.15 9.09 14.86
CA ASP A 121 11.89 9.13 15.62
C ASP A 121 10.91 10.11 14.97
N GLU A 122 11.37 11.31 14.56
CA GLU A 122 10.57 12.26 13.78
C GLU A 122 10.14 11.68 12.43
N LEU A 123 11.02 10.93 11.75
CA LEU A 123 10.65 10.24 10.51
C LEU A 123 9.55 9.19 10.72
N MET A 124 9.56 8.48 11.87
CA MET A 124 8.52 7.50 12.21
C MET A 124 7.18 8.17 12.48
N GLU A 125 7.17 9.35 13.10
CA GLU A 125 5.95 10.15 13.22
C GLU A 125 5.43 10.59 11.87
N ILE A 126 6.30 11.05 10.98
CA ILE A 126 5.90 11.39 9.61
C ILE A 126 5.24 10.19 8.92
N TRP A 127 5.82 8.99 9.04
CA TRP A 127 5.24 7.77 8.46
C TRP A 127 3.86 7.45 9.04
N TYR A 128 3.69 7.68 10.34
CA TYR A 128 2.42 7.52 11.04
C TYR A 128 1.36 8.50 10.53
N PHE A 129 1.69 9.80 10.42
CA PHE A 129 0.78 10.80 9.88
C PHE A 129 0.44 10.55 8.40
N VAL A 130 1.43 10.21 7.58
CA VAL A 130 1.23 9.86 6.17
C VAL A 130 0.24 8.69 6.02
N ASN A 131 0.32 7.67 6.88
CA ASN A 131 -0.59 6.52 6.82
C ASN A 131 -2.07 6.92 7.00
N ARG A 132 -2.33 7.98 7.77
CA ARG A 132 -3.68 8.44 8.16
C ARG A 132 -4.35 9.36 7.16
N ILE A 133 -3.61 9.86 6.17
CA ILE A 133 -4.19 10.70 5.12
C ILE A 133 -5.33 9.93 4.43
N SER A 134 -6.52 10.53 4.42
CA SER A 134 -7.71 9.94 3.81
C SER A 134 -7.69 10.09 2.27
N PHE A 135 -8.49 9.29 1.59
CA PHE A 135 -8.61 9.33 0.13
C PHE A 135 -10.07 9.11 -0.26
N THR A 136 -10.44 9.59 -1.45
CA THR A 136 -11.81 9.49 -1.94
C THR A 136 -12.07 8.13 -2.62
N PRO A 137 -13.34 7.70 -2.73
CA PRO A 137 -13.71 6.53 -3.52
C PRO A 137 -13.25 6.61 -4.98
N GLU A 138 -13.13 7.81 -5.54
CA GLU A 138 -12.60 8.04 -6.89
C GLU A 138 -11.13 7.59 -6.99
N VAL A 139 -10.28 8.00 -6.05
CA VAL A 139 -8.86 7.58 -5.98
C VAL A 139 -8.77 6.06 -5.85
N ASN A 140 -9.58 5.46 -4.99
CA ASN A 140 -9.64 4.01 -4.81
C ASN A 140 -10.00 3.29 -6.13
N ASN A 141 -11.09 3.73 -6.77
CA ASN A 141 -11.54 3.19 -8.05
C ASN A 141 -10.50 3.37 -9.15
N TYR A 142 -9.74 4.47 -9.12
CA TYR A 142 -8.69 4.73 -10.10
C TYR A 142 -7.50 3.78 -9.93
N ILE A 143 -7.02 3.58 -8.70
CA ILE A 143 -5.96 2.62 -8.39
C ILE A 143 -6.41 1.21 -8.80
N HIS A 144 -7.64 0.81 -8.46
CA HIS A 144 -8.20 -0.47 -8.92
C HIS A 144 -8.25 -0.57 -10.44
N ALA A 145 -8.67 0.50 -11.14
CA ALA A 145 -8.70 0.52 -12.60
C ALA A 145 -7.31 0.31 -13.20
N ILE A 146 -6.26 0.91 -12.64
CA ILE A 146 -4.87 0.66 -13.06
C ILE A 146 -4.56 -0.84 -12.96
N ILE A 147 -4.76 -1.47 -11.80
CA ILE A 147 -4.45 -2.90 -11.61
C ILE A 147 -5.24 -3.78 -12.58
N ARG A 148 -6.54 -3.53 -12.72
CA ARG A 148 -7.43 -4.34 -13.57
C ARG A 148 -7.15 -4.18 -15.05
N GLU A 149 -6.74 -3.01 -15.54
CA GLU A 149 -6.33 -2.82 -16.95
C GLU A 149 -5.13 -3.67 -17.36
N PHE A 150 -4.19 -3.94 -16.43
CA PHE A 150 -3.04 -4.83 -16.68
C PHE A 150 -3.39 -6.32 -16.50
N THR A 151 -4.37 -6.62 -15.65
CA THR A 151 -4.69 -8.00 -15.23
C THR A 151 -5.78 -8.66 -16.08
N LEU A 152 -6.83 -7.92 -16.43
CA LEU A 152 -7.99 -8.48 -17.11
C LEU A 152 -7.69 -8.92 -18.55
N CYS A 153 -8.23 -10.07 -18.92
CA CYS A 153 -8.23 -10.56 -20.29
C CYS A 153 -9.55 -11.27 -20.59
N SER A 154 -10.06 -11.13 -21.81
CA SER A 154 -11.31 -11.77 -22.21
C SER A 154 -11.18 -13.26 -22.55
N ARG A 155 -9.95 -13.80 -22.58
CA ARG A 155 -9.63 -15.14 -23.07
C ARG A 155 -9.09 -16.08 -21.99
N ILE A 156 -8.30 -15.55 -21.07
CA ILE A 156 -7.63 -16.32 -20.02
C ILE A 156 -7.63 -15.53 -18.71
N ASP A 157 -7.41 -16.23 -17.61
CA ASP A 157 -7.03 -15.60 -16.35
C ASP A 157 -5.50 -15.45 -16.31
N LYS A 158 -5.02 -14.23 -16.59
CA LYS A 158 -3.58 -13.92 -16.62
C LYS A 158 -2.89 -14.11 -15.26
N GLY A 159 -3.64 -14.10 -14.16
CA GLY A 159 -3.08 -14.33 -12.83
C GLY A 159 -2.81 -15.80 -12.54
N ASN A 160 -3.54 -16.70 -13.21
CA ASN A 160 -3.50 -18.14 -12.96
C ASN A 160 -2.94 -18.96 -14.13
N THR A 161 -2.64 -18.32 -15.28
CA THR A 161 -2.21 -19.01 -16.50
C THR A 161 -0.81 -18.56 -16.93
N GLU A 162 0.12 -19.51 -17.06
CA GLU A 162 1.50 -19.24 -17.52
C GLU A 162 1.73 -19.53 -19.01
N SER A 163 0.80 -20.23 -19.68
CA SER A 163 1.05 -20.87 -20.97
C SER A 163 1.18 -19.91 -22.16
N ILE A 164 0.20 -19.02 -22.36
CA ILE A 164 0.17 -18.12 -23.54
C ILE A 164 0.07 -16.66 -23.11
N LYS A 165 0.95 -15.83 -23.67
CA LYS A 165 1.08 -14.40 -23.36
C LYS A 165 0.82 -13.54 -24.60
N PRO A 166 0.55 -12.23 -24.46
CA PRO A 166 0.41 -11.31 -25.59
C PRO A 166 1.57 -11.33 -26.59
N SER A 167 2.82 -11.48 -26.13
CA SER A 167 3.99 -11.69 -26.99
C SER A 167 3.93 -13.02 -27.77
N GLY A 168 3.40 -14.08 -27.15
CA GLY A 168 3.21 -15.40 -27.75
C GLY A 168 1.96 -15.56 -28.63
N GLY A 169 1.29 -14.46 -29.01
CA GLY A 169 0.14 -14.51 -29.93
C GLY A 169 -1.24 -14.62 -29.28
N LEU A 170 -1.35 -14.50 -27.95
CA LEU A 170 -2.64 -14.52 -27.21
C LEU A 170 -3.69 -13.56 -27.79
N CYS A 171 -3.26 -12.43 -28.35
CA CYS A 171 -4.15 -11.37 -28.81
C CYS A 171 -4.69 -11.56 -30.24
N SER A 172 -4.21 -12.56 -30.99
CA SER A 172 -4.59 -12.79 -32.39
C SER A 172 -6.09 -13.10 -32.53
N GLY A 173 -6.81 -12.29 -33.32
CA GLY A 173 -8.26 -12.39 -33.50
C GLY A 173 -9.10 -11.99 -32.27
N CYS A 174 -8.50 -11.32 -31.27
CA CYS A 174 -9.23 -10.87 -30.09
C CYS A 174 -9.92 -9.52 -30.36
N HIS A 175 -11.21 -9.41 -30.02
CA HIS A 175 -11.98 -8.16 -30.10
C HIS A 175 -11.32 -7.01 -29.32
N PHE A 176 -10.69 -7.33 -28.18
CA PHE A 176 -10.03 -6.36 -27.31
C PHE A 176 -8.56 -6.10 -27.70
N ASN A 177 -8.06 -6.66 -28.80
CA ASN A 177 -6.72 -6.36 -29.29
C ASN A 177 -6.70 -5.02 -30.04
N THR A 178 -6.90 -3.93 -29.32
CA THR A 178 -6.91 -2.57 -29.88
C THR A 178 -5.72 -1.75 -29.35
N ALA A 179 -5.42 -0.62 -30.02
CA ALA A 179 -4.39 0.30 -29.54
C ALA A 179 -4.71 0.88 -28.14
N GLN A 180 -5.98 0.90 -27.73
CA GLN A 180 -6.44 1.54 -26.50
C GLN A 180 -6.42 0.60 -25.28
N ASN A 181 -6.52 -0.72 -25.49
CA ASN A 181 -6.51 -1.68 -24.40
C ASN A 181 -5.11 -1.84 -23.82
N VAL A 182 -4.98 -1.98 -22.51
CA VAL A 182 -3.66 -2.16 -21.85
C VAL A 182 -3.25 -3.62 -21.83
N CYS A 183 -4.22 -4.54 -21.75
CA CYS A 183 -3.97 -5.97 -21.61
C CYS A 183 -3.16 -6.60 -22.78
N ASN A 184 -3.05 -5.96 -23.94
CA ASN A 184 -2.21 -6.43 -25.05
C ASN A 184 -0.79 -5.84 -25.05
N LYS A 185 -0.43 -4.98 -24.09
CA LYS A 185 0.87 -4.32 -23.95
C LYS A 185 1.75 -4.91 -22.84
N SER A 186 1.20 -5.79 -21.99
CA SER A 186 1.92 -6.45 -20.90
C SER A 186 1.81 -7.97 -20.95
N ASP A 187 2.96 -8.62 -20.79
CA ASP A 187 3.09 -10.07 -20.63
C ASP A 187 2.96 -10.52 -19.17
N SER A 188 3.16 -9.61 -18.22
CA SER A 188 2.88 -9.84 -16.80
C SER A 188 1.70 -8.98 -16.31
N ILE A 189 1.17 -9.35 -15.15
CA ILE A 189 0.16 -8.59 -14.41
C ILE A 189 0.82 -7.68 -13.37
N LEU A 190 0.04 -6.75 -12.82
CA LEU A 190 0.44 -5.99 -11.62
C LEU A 190 0.04 -6.77 -10.38
N SER A 191 0.94 -6.81 -9.39
CA SER A 191 0.65 -7.41 -8.09
C SER A 191 -0.25 -6.50 -7.24
N VAL A 192 -0.80 -7.05 -6.15
CA VAL A 192 -1.51 -6.27 -5.13
C VAL A 192 -0.62 -5.26 -4.41
N ARG A 193 0.72 -5.44 -4.44
CA ARG A 193 1.67 -4.50 -3.82
C ARG A 193 1.67 -3.17 -4.54
N VAL A 194 1.51 -3.18 -5.86
CA VAL A 194 1.41 -1.97 -6.68
C VAL A 194 0.26 -1.08 -6.19
N ALA A 195 -0.91 -1.64 -5.89
CA ALA A 195 -2.03 -0.87 -5.37
C ALA A 195 -1.70 -0.17 -4.04
N LYS A 196 -1.08 -0.91 -3.12
CA LYS A 196 -0.65 -0.39 -1.81
C LYS A 196 0.42 0.68 -1.95
N ASP A 197 1.40 0.48 -2.83
CA ASP A 197 2.49 1.44 -3.05
C ASP A 197 2.02 2.71 -3.76
N LEU A 198 1.13 2.59 -4.76
CA LEU A 198 0.49 3.75 -5.39
C LEU A 198 -0.19 4.63 -4.34
N LEU A 199 -0.97 4.04 -3.43
CA LEU A 199 -1.64 4.78 -2.37
C LEU A 199 -0.63 5.35 -1.36
N ARG A 200 0.32 4.54 -0.88
CA ARG A 200 1.35 4.93 0.10
C ARG A 200 2.15 6.14 -0.38
N TYR A 201 2.68 6.08 -1.59
CA TYR A 201 3.52 7.16 -2.12
C TYR A 201 2.69 8.37 -2.58
N SER A 202 1.42 8.20 -2.94
CA SER A 202 0.51 9.32 -3.15
C SER A 202 0.24 10.10 -1.85
N LYS A 203 -0.01 9.39 -0.74
CA LYS A 203 -0.14 9.98 0.60
C LYS A 203 1.15 10.72 0.99
N ALA A 204 2.31 10.08 0.81
CA ALA A 204 3.61 10.67 1.14
C ALA A 204 3.89 11.94 0.32
N LEU A 205 3.60 11.95 -0.98
CA LEU A 205 3.79 13.11 -1.84
C LEU A 205 2.90 14.28 -1.43
N VAL A 206 1.63 14.02 -1.12
CA VAL A 206 0.67 15.04 -0.68
C VAL A 206 1.07 15.64 0.65
N TRP A 207 1.53 14.81 1.60
CA TRP A 207 2.11 15.28 2.86
C TRP A 207 3.33 16.18 2.62
N LEU A 208 4.29 15.71 1.82
CA LEU A 208 5.54 16.43 1.53
C LEU A 208 5.30 17.80 0.89
N LEU A 209 4.29 17.89 0.01
CA LEU A 209 3.95 19.11 -0.70
C LEU A 209 2.88 19.96 0.03
N SER A 210 2.47 19.57 1.25
CA SER A 210 1.40 20.23 2.01
C SER A 210 0.09 20.40 1.20
N ILE A 211 -0.24 19.39 0.39
CA ILE A 211 -1.48 19.33 -0.38
C ILE A 211 -2.58 18.76 0.53
N THR A 212 -3.82 19.25 0.40
CA THR A 212 -4.92 18.88 1.32
C THR A 212 -5.69 17.63 0.90
N ARG A 213 -5.59 17.20 -0.36
CA ARG A 213 -6.34 16.06 -0.90
C ARG A 213 -5.54 15.25 -1.90
N ILE A 214 -5.75 13.94 -1.86
CA ILE A 214 -5.28 13.03 -2.90
C ILE A 214 -6.32 13.04 -4.04
N ASP A 215 -5.86 13.20 -5.27
CA ASP A 215 -6.67 13.06 -6.46
C ASP A 215 -6.02 12.10 -7.48
N VAL A 216 -6.72 11.87 -8.58
CA VAL A 216 -6.26 11.01 -9.68
C VAL A 216 -4.95 11.53 -10.31
N ASN A 217 -4.67 12.83 -10.26
CA ASN A 217 -3.46 13.41 -10.83
C ASN A 217 -2.24 13.11 -9.96
N ILE A 218 -2.38 13.18 -8.63
CA ILE A 218 -1.34 12.76 -7.68
C ILE A 218 -0.95 11.30 -7.92
N VAL A 219 -1.94 10.41 -8.04
CA VAL A 219 -1.68 8.99 -8.36
C VAL A 219 -0.93 8.85 -9.69
N ASN A 220 -1.31 9.62 -10.71
CA ASN A 220 -0.65 9.59 -12.02
C ASN A 220 0.79 10.10 -12.00
N THR A 221 1.11 11.05 -11.12
CA THR A 221 2.48 11.55 -10.95
C THR A 221 3.41 10.45 -10.43
N ILE A 222 2.92 9.64 -9.49
CA ILE A 222 3.69 8.58 -8.83
C ILE A 222 3.69 7.27 -9.65
N ALA A 223 2.60 6.96 -10.34
CA ALA A 223 2.38 5.66 -10.97
C ALA A 223 3.50 5.17 -11.90
N PRO A 224 4.12 6.00 -12.77
CA PRO A 224 5.24 5.57 -13.61
C PRO A 224 6.43 5.02 -12.82
N TYR A 225 6.75 5.62 -11.69
CA TYR A 225 7.87 5.23 -10.83
C TYR A 225 7.58 3.95 -10.03
N VAL A 226 6.31 3.66 -9.77
CA VAL A 226 5.89 2.43 -9.08
C VAL A 226 5.74 1.25 -10.04
N ILE A 227 5.32 1.50 -11.29
CA ILE A 227 4.88 0.44 -12.21
C ILE A 227 5.96 0.01 -13.20
N SER A 228 6.76 0.95 -13.72
CA SER A 228 7.59 0.71 -14.91
C SER A 228 8.62 -0.41 -14.76
N HIS A 229 9.14 -0.65 -13.55
CA HIS A 229 10.10 -1.72 -13.25
C HIS A 229 9.44 -3.06 -12.89
N ARG A 230 8.12 -3.08 -12.62
CA ARG A 230 7.38 -4.27 -12.14
C ARG A 230 6.59 -4.99 -13.22
N VAL A 231 6.61 -4.48 -14.45
CA VAL A 231 5.87 -5.04 -15.59
C VAL A 231 6.82 -5.53 -16.67
N VAL A 232 6.56 -6.74 -17.14
CA VAL A 232 7.12 -7.26 -18.38
C VAL A 232 6.24 -6.79 -19.53
N TYR A 233 6.74 -5.81 -20.29
CA TYR A 233 6.05 -5.27 -21.45
C TYR A 233 6.29 -6.12 -22.69
N VAL A 234 5.33 -6.09 -23.64
CA VAL A 234 5.53 -6.73 -24.94
C VAL A 234 6.60 -5.96 -25.71
N LYS A 235 7.75 -6.60 -25.96
CA LYS A 235 8.93 -6.00 -26.63
C LYS A 235 8.58 -5.27 -27.92
N ARG A 236 7.78 -5.88 -28.80
CA ARG A 236 7.38 -5.26 -30.08
C ARG A 236 6.65 -3.92 -29.93
N GLU A 237 6.00 -3.66 -28.79
CA GLU A 237 5.35 -2.37 -28.52
C GLU A 237 6.30 -1.42 -27.80
N LEU A 238 7.10 -1.93 -26.87
CA LEU A 238 8.08 -1.16 -26.11
C LEU A 238 9.25 -0.64 -26.97
N ASP A 239 9.66 -1.39 -27.99
CA ASP A 239 10.81 -1.04 -28.83
C ASP A 239 10.42 -0.11 -29.99
N LYS A 240 9.11 0.08 -30.23
CA LYS A 240 8.61 1.02 -31.25
C LYS A 240 8.88 2.47 -30.84
N SER A 241 9.01 3.33 -31.84
CA SER A 241 9.03 4.78 -31.65
C SER A 241 7.75 5.24 -30.91
N PRO A 242 7.85 6.18 -29.95
CA PRO A 242 9.03 6.94 -29.53
C PRO A 242 9.80 6.34 -28.33
N TYR A 243 9.54 5.08 -27.94
CA TYR A 243 10.01 4.55 -26.66
C TYR A 243 11.38 3.88 -26.73
N TYR A 244 11.68 3.14 -27.81
CA TYR A 244 12.98 2.50 -28.04
C TYR A 244 13.52 1.73 -26.81
N GLY A 245 12.66 0.96 -26.13
CA GLY A 245 13.06 0.22 -24.93
C GLY A 245 12.85 0.96 -23.60
N ASN A 246 12.52 2.26 -23.62
CA ASN A 246 12.30 3.06 -22.42
C ASN A 246 10.98 2.67 -21.72
N LYS A 247 11.10 1.78 -20.73
CA LYS A 247 9.98 1.28 -19.92
C LYS A 247 9.22 2.40 -19.21
N TYR A 248 9.92 3.42 -18.73
CA TYR A 248 9.32 4.53 -17.97
C TYR A 248 8.40 5.37 -18.85
N GLU A 249 8.87 5.81 -20.03
CA GLU A 249 8.05 6.59 -20.97
C GLU A 249 6.93 5.75 -21.60
N PHE A 250 7.17 4.47 -21.87
CA PHE A 250 6.12 3.57 -22.33
C PHE A 250 5.02 3.38 -21.27
N CYS A 251 5.41 3.20 -20.00
CA CYS A 251 4.48 3.12 -18.88
C CYS A 251 3.64 4.41 -18.75
N LYS A 252 4.27 5.59 -18.85
CA LYS A 252 3.55 6.87 -18.85
C LYS A 252 2.49 6.94 -19.94
N ASN A 253 2.79 6.48 -21.15
CA ASN A 253 1.81 6.46 -22.23
C ASN A 253 0.64 5.47 -21.96
N ILE A 254 0.95 4.30 -21.40
CA ILE A 254 -0.09 3.35 -20.99
C ILE A 254 -1.00 3.98 -19.93
N LEU A 255 -0.44 4.64 -18.92
CA LEU A 255 -1.20 5.28 -17.84
C LEU A 255 -2.10 6.41 -18.34
N LYS A 256 -1.66 7.19 -19.35
CA LYS A 256 -2.54 8.15 -20.05
C LYS A 256 -3.77 7.46 -20.67
N SER A 257 -3.57 6.30 -21.28
CA SER A 257 -4.69 5.49 -21.82
C SER A 257 -5.61 4.99 -20.72
N VAL A 258 -5.06 4.51 -19.59
CA VAL A 258 -5.83 4.11 -18.41
C VAL A 258 -6.66 5.28 -17.87
N GLN A 259 -6.08 6.47 -17.73
CA GLN A 259 -6.78 7.66 -17.25
C GLN A 259 -7.94 8.05 -18.17
N LYS A 260 -7.74 8.02 -19.49
CA LYS A 260 -8.81 8.29 -20.47
C LYS A 260 -9.95 7.28 -20.34
N ARG A 261 -9.63 5.99 -20.24
CA ARG A 261 -10.63 4.91 -20.09
C ARG A 261 -11.36 5.03 -18.75
N PHE A 262 -10.67 5.40 -17.68
CA PHE A 262 -11.28 5.63 -16.37
C PHE A 262 -12.33 6.75 -16.42
N LYS A 263 -12.00 7.89 -17.04
CA LYS A 263 -12.95 9.00 -17.24
C LYS A 263 -14.17 8.55 -18.06
N ASN A 264 -13.95 7.78 -19.13
CA ASN A 264 -15.05 7.24 -19.94
C ASN A 264 -15.99 6.28 -19.15
N ARG A 265 -15.53 5.75 -18.02
CA ARG A 265 -16.30 4.85 -17.13
C ARG A 265 -16.93 5.58 -15.93
N GLU A 266 -16.85 6.90 -15.84
CA GLU A 266 -17.33 7.64 -14.67
C GLU A 266 -18.79 7.33 -14.32
N SER A 267 -19.70 7.32 -15.30
CA SER A 267 -21.10 6.96 -15.09
C SER A 267 -21.28 5.52 -14.59
N CYS A 268 -20.43 4.59 -15.03
CA CYS A 268 -20.45 3.20 -14.56
C CYS A 268 -20.08 3.10 -13.08
N TYR A 269 -19.09 3.88 -12.61
CA TYR A 269 -18.73 3.92 -11.19
C TYR A 269 -19.83 4.55 -10.34
N GLN A 270 -20.51 5.59 -10.84
CA GLN A 270 -21.65 6.19 -10.14
C GLN A 270 -22.83 5.21 -10.01
N ILE A 271 -23.10 4.41 -11.06
CA ILE A 271 -24.08 3.31 -11.00
C ILE A 271 -23.68 2.31 -9.92
N VAL A 272 -22.43 1.82 -9.95
CA VAL A 272 -21.93 0.83 -8.97
C VAL A 272 -21.99 1.36 -7.54
N SER A 273 -21.73 2.65 -7.32
CA SER A 273 -21.87 3.30 -6.01
C SER A 273 -23.30 3.24 -5.50
N ARG A 274 -24.30 3.49 -6.35
CA ARG A 274 -25.71 3.36 -5.96
C ARG A 274 -26.08 1.94 -5.53
N PHE A 275 -25.57 0.94 -6.24
CA PHE A 275 -25.75 -0.46 -5.84
C PHE A 275 -25.07 -0.76 -4.51
N ARG A 276 -23.85 -0.27 -4.28
CA ARG A 276 -23.14 -0.40 -2.99
C ARG A 276 -23.96 0.18 -1.84
N ASP A 277 -24.55 1.36 -2.06
CA ASP A 277 -25.36 2.09 -1.09
C ASP A 277 -26.77 1.50 -0.88
N GLY A 278 -27.16 0.47 -1.64
CA GLY A 278 -28.49 -0.12 -1.57
C GLY A 278 -29.60 0.75 -2.18
N ASP A 279 -29.28 1.64 -3.13
CA ASP A 279 -30.23 2.56 -3.81
C ASP A 279 -30.19 2.40 -5.35
N PRO A 280 -30.44 1.19 -5.90
CA PRO A 280 -30.38 0.96 -7.35
C PRO A 280 -31.56 1.60 -8.09
N LYS A 281 -31.32 2.14 -9.30
CA LYS A 281 -32.39 2.62 -10.19
C LYS A 281 -32.70 1.61 -11.30
N GLU A 282 -33.95 1.59 -11.77
CA GLU A 282 -34.41 0.66 -12.82
C GLU A 282 -33.59 0.72 -14.11
N VAL A 283 -33.09 1.91 -14.48
CA VAL A 283 -32.32 2.13 -15.72
C VAL A 283 -30.84 1.74 -15.61
N ASP A 284 -30.33 1.53 -14.39
CA ASP A 284 -28.89 1.46 -14.12
C ASP A 284 -28.22 0.27 -14.81
N LEU A 285 -28.84 -0.92 -14.74
CA LEU A 285 -28.29 -2.13 -15.37
C LEU A 285 -28.26 -2.00 -16.90
N ALA A 286 -29.29 -1.38 -17.48
CA ALA A 286 -29.36 -1.17 -18.92
C ALA A 286 -28.27 -0.18 -19.39
N GLU A 287 -27.99 0.85 -18.61
CA GLU A 287 -26.91 1.79 -18.90
C GLU A 287 -25.52 1.13 -18.79
N LEU A 288 -25.29 0.34 -17.72
CA LEU A 288 -24.03 -0.36 -17.52
C LEU A 288 -23.73 -1.35 -18.66
N LYS A 289 -24.75 -2.07 -19.14
CA LYS A 289 -24.64 -3.01 -20.27
C LYS A 289 -24.20 -2.36 -21.59
N LYS A 290 -24.38 -1.04 -21.77
CA LYS A 290 -23.89 -0.34 -22.98
C LYS A 290 -22.37 -0.42 -23.12
N PHE A 291 -21.64 -0.55 -22.01
CA PHE A 291 -20.17 -0.59 -21.99
C PHE A 291 -19.59 -2.01 -22.03
N GLU A 292 -20.41 -3.03 -21.76
CA GLU A 292 -20.00 -4.44 -21.61
C GLU A 292 -19.16 -4.97 -22.79
N LYS A 293 -19.52 -4.59 -24.02
CA LYS A 293 -18.85 -5.10 -25.23
C LYS A 293 -17.44 -4.55 -25.44
N ASN A 294 -17.14 -3.37 -24.89
CA ASN A 294 -15.92 -2.60 -25.21
C ASN A 294 -15.03 -2.34 -23.99
N ASP A 295 -15.50 -2.69 -22.79
CA ASP A 295 -14.76 -2.47 -21.56
C ASP A 295 -14.65 -3.72 -20.69
N LEU A 296 -13.42 -4.18 -20.47
CA LEU A 296 -13.14 -5.38 -19.69
C LEU A 296 -13.52 -5.22 -18.21
N ILE A 297 -13.29 -4.05 -17.60
CA ILE A 297 -13.61 -3.81 -16.19
C ILE A 297 -15.12 -3.84 -16.02
N VAL A 298 -15.86 -3.18 -16.91
CA VAL A 298 -17.33 -3.21 -16.84
C VAL A 298 -17.86 -4.65 -16.99
N LYS A 299 -17.34 -5.38 -17.98
CA LYS A 299 -17.77 -6.74 -18.29
C LYS A 299 -17.47 -7.76 -17.18
N TYR A 300 -16.25 -7.73 -16.65
CA TYR A 300 -15.76 -8.79 -15.75
C TYR A 300 -15.82 -8.42 -14.26
N ASP A 301 -15.92 -7.13 -13.91
CA ASP A 301 -15.97 -6.69 -12.52
C ASP A 301 -17.32 -6.05 -12.18
N LEU A 302 -17.68 -4.96 -12.87
CA LEU A 302 -18.81 -4.12 -12.43
C LEU A 302 -20.17 -4.79 -12.66
N ILE A 303 -20.41 -5.40 -13.83
CA ILE A 303 -21.66 -6.09 -14.14
C ILE A 303 -21.87 -7.32 -13.24
N PRO A 304 -20.87 -8.20 -13.04
CA PRO A 304 -21.00 -9.32 -12.10
C PRO A 304 -21.30 -8.86 -10.68
N PHE A 305 -20.65 -7.80 -10.21
CA PHE A 305 -20.94 -7.19 -8.91
C PHE A 305 -22.40 -6.75 -8.79
N VAL A 306 -22.89 -5.93 -9.73
CA VAL A 306 -24.28 -5.45 -9.74
C VAL A 306 -25.28 -6.60 -9.81
N ASN A 307 -25.03 -7.60 -10.65
CA ASN A 307 -25.88 -8.79 -10.76
C ASN A 307 -25.91 -9.62 -9.46
N SER A 308 -24.82 -9.65 -8.70
CA SER A 308 -24.78 -10.36 -7.42
C SER A 308 -25.69 -9.68 -6.38
N ILE A 309 -25.71 -8.35 -6.35
CA ILE A 309 -26.59 -7.57 -5.46
C ILE A 309 -28.06 -7.74 -5.87
N LEU A 310 -28.38 -7.65 -7.16
CA LEU A 310 -29.76 -7.82 -7.65
C LEU A 310 -30.38 -9.19 -7.32
N LYS A 311 -29.55 -10.22 -7.12
CA LYS A 311 -30.01 -11.56 -6.72
C LYS A 311 -30.34 -11.66 -5.22
N SER A 312 -29.78 -10.77 -4.39
CA SER A 312 -30.02 -10.76 -2.95
C SER A 312 -31.13 -9.77 -2.59
N LYS A 313 -32.17 -10.28 -1.91
CA LYS A 313 -33.24 -9.42 -1.36
C LYS A 313 -32.83 -8.70 -0.07
N GLU A 314 -31.78 -9.19 0.58
CA GLU A 314 -31.33 -8.72 1.90
C GLU A 314 -30.28 -7.61 1.80
N TYR A 315 -29.49 -7.57 0.72
CA TYR A 315 -28.38 -6.63 0.58
C TYR A 315 -28.82 -5.16 0.68
N SER A 316 -29.78 -4.72 -0.15
CA SER A 316 -30.19 -3.31 -0.19
C SER A 316 -30.79 -2.83 1.14
N PRO A 317 -31.71 -3.57 1.80
CA PRO A 317 -32.17 -3.20 3.13
C PRO A 317 -31.03 -3.06 4.15
N LEU A 318 -30.07 -3.98 4.14
CA LEU A 318 -28.95 -3.95 5.08
C LEU A 318 -28.03 -2.75 4.84
N ALA A 319 -27.71 -2.45 3.58
CA ALA A 319 -26.92 -1.28 3.21
C ALA A 319 -27.60 0.03 3.65
N GLN A 320 -28.93 0.14 3.51
CA GLN A 320 -29.67 1.30 3.99
C GLN A 320 -29.68 1.40 5.52
N GLN A 321 -29.79 0.28 6.24
CA GLN A 321 -29.69 0.26 7.70
C GLN A 321 -28.33 0.76 8.19
N ILE A 322 -27.22 0.29 7.58
CA ILE A 322 -25.87 0.77 7.90
C ILE A 322 -25.77 2.29 7.66
N LYS A 323 -26.26 2.75 6.51
CA LYS A 323 -26.27 4.17 6.14
C LYS A 323 -27.05 5.03 7.14
N GLU A 324 -28.21 4.56 7.60
CA GLU A 324 -29.03 5.26 8.60
C GLU A 324 -28.38 5.24 9.99
N ALA A 325 -27.84 4.11 10.43
CA ALA A 325 -27.14 3.98 11.70
C ALA A 325 -25.89 4.87 11.75
N GLY A 326 -25.09 4.90 10.67
CA GLY A 326 -23.95 5.79 10.51
C GLY A 326 -24.33 7.27 10.58
N LYS A 327 -25.45 7.67 9.96
CA LYS A 327 -25.97 9.05 10.05
C LYS A 327 -26.45 9.43 11.46
N LYS A 328 -27.05 8.49 12.20
CA LYS A 328 -27.57 8.72 13.55
C LYS A 328 -26.48 8.65 14.63
N GLY A 329 -25.30 8.13 14.31
CA GLY A 329 -24.25 7.87 15.29
C GLY A 329 -24.55 6.67 16.20
N ASP A 330 -25.31 5.69 15.70
CA ASP A 330 -25.76 4.55 16.50
C ASP A 330 -24.70 3.44 16.51
N ILE A 331 -23.74 3.56 17.43
CA ILE A 331 -22.60 2.64 17.60
C ILE A 331 -23.08 1.21 17.89
N ASN A 332 -24.09 1.05 18.75
CA ASN A 332 -24.62 -0.26 19.12
C ASN A 332 -25.25 -0.95 17.92
N LYS A 333 -26.03 -0.20 17.12
CA LYS A 333 -26.66 -0.78 15.93
C LYS A 333 -25.64 -1.15 14.86
N LEU A 334 -24.59 -0.36 14.67
CA LEU A 334 -23.50 -0.68 13.74
C LEU A 334 -22.72 -1.93 14.16
N ALA A 335 -22.46 -2.10 15.46
CA ALA A 335 -21.81 -3.29 16.00
C ALA A 335 -22.69 -4.54 15.80
N GLU A 336 -23.98 -4.47 16.12
CA GLU A 336 -24.94 -5.57 15.91
C GLU A 336 -24.98 -5.99 14.43
N ILE A 337 -25.11 -5.03 13.50
CA ILE A 337 -25.12 -5.32 12.06
C ILE A 337 -23.80 -5.97 11.61
N ARG A 338 -22.65 -5.49 12.12
CA ARG A 338 -21.34 -6.04 11.79
C ARG A 338 -21.22 -7.49 12.27
N ASP A 339 -21.66 -7.78 13.48
CA ASP A 339 -21.55 -9.11 14.09
C ASP A 339 -22.48 -10.11 13.38
N ASP A 340 -23.72 -9.70 13.06
CA ASP A 340 -24.63 -10.47 12.20
C ASP A 340 -24.01 -10.79 10.83
N LEU A 341 -23.28 -9.84 10.24
CA LEU A 341 -22.59 -10.00 8.96
C LEU A 341 -21.38 -10.96 9.03
N LEU A 342 -20.77 -11.12 10.21
CA LEU A 342 -19.69 -12.09 10.42
C LEU A 342 -20.25 -13.53 10.45
N GLU A 343 -21.47 -13.71 10.94
CA GLU A 343 -22.15 -15.02 10.98
C GLU A 343 -22.79 -15.39 9.63
N LYS A 344 -23.39 -14.43 8.92
CA LYS A 344 -24.10 -14.67 7.66
C LYS A 344 -23.15 -14.75 6.45
N ILE A 345 -23.03 -15.94 5.87
CA ILE A 345 -22.07 -16.20 4.78
C ILE A 345 -22.63 -15.83 3.39
N ASP A 346 -23.96 -15.90 3.19
CA ASP A 346 -24.61 -15.85 1.86
C ASP A 346 -24.84 -14.45 1.29
N ILE A 347 -24.52 -13.39 2.04
CA ILE A 347 -24.73 -12.01 1.60
C ILE A 347 -23.65 -11.63 0.57
N PRO A 348 -24.02 -11.19 -0.65
CA PRO A 348 -23.06 -10.76 -1.65
C PRO A 348 -22.28 -9.55 -1.13
N ASN A 349 -20.98 -9.49 -1.43
CA ASN A 349 -20.13 -8.37 -1.03
C ASN A 349 -20.12 -8.07 0.48
N ARG A 350 -20.38 -9.08 1.34
CA ARG A 350 -20.43 -8.92 2.81
C ARG A 350 -19.19 -8.23 3.40
N GLY A 351 -18.01 -8.46 2.81
CA GLY A 351 -16.76 -7.87 3.26
C GLY A 351 -16.78 -6.34 3.21
N ASP A 352 -17.34 -5.76 2.15
CA ASP A 352 -17.49 -4.31 2.04
C ASP A 352 -18.52 -3.77 3.04
N LEU A 353 -19.59 -4.51 3.34
CA LEU A 353 -20.58 -4.10 4.35
C LEU A 353 -19.98 -4.10 5.76
N ILE A 354 -19.21 -5.14 6.10
CA ILE A 354 -18.45 -5.23 7.36
C ILE A 354 -17.48 -4.05 7.45
N GLU A 355 -16.74 -3.77 6.38
CA GLU A 355 -15.79 -2.67 6.36
C GLU A 355 -16.48 -1.31 6.43
N TRP A 356 -17.68 -1.16 5.85
CA TRP A 356 -18.48 0.05 6.02
C TRP A 356 -18.90 0.24 7.48
N CYS A 357 -19.40 -0.80 8.16
CA CYS A 357 -19.67 -0.74 9.60
C CYS A 357 -18.41 -0.35 10.39
N ASN A 358 -17.28 -1.00 10.12
CA ASN A 358 -16.00 -0.69 10.78
C ASN A 358 -15.57 0.76 10.54
N HIS A 359 -15.78 1.29 9.32
CA HIS A 359 -15.44 2.66 8.98
C HIS A 359 -16.31 3.68 9.71
N GLU A 360 -17.63 3.45 9.81
CA GLU A 360 -18.53 4.33 10.57
C GLU A 360 -18.24 4.25 12.06
N LEU A 361 -18.00 3.04 12.61
CA LEU A 361 -17.56 2.86 13.99
C LEU A 361 -16.26 3.61 14.27
N TYR A 362 -15.26 3.43 13.40
CA TYR A 362 -13.99 4.15 13.47
C TYR A 362 -14.22 5.66 13.46
N ARG A 363 -14.95 6.18 12.48
CA ARG A 363 -15.21 7.62 12.34
C ARG A 363 -15.89 8.22 13.58
N GLN A 364 -16.72 7.46 14.27
CA GLN A 364 -17.48 7.91 15.44
C GLN A 364 -16.74 7.75 16.77
N THR A 365 -15.76 6.86 16.84
CA THR A 365 -15.10 6.49 18.11
C THR A 365 -13.60 6.72 18.13
N VAL A 366 -12.99 7.00 16.98
CA VAL A 366 -11.54 7.19 16.88
C VAL A 366 -11.08 8.25 17.87
N THR A 367 -10.15 7.85 18.72
CA THR A 367 -9.51 8.73 19.70
C THR A 367 -8.01 8.48 19.69
N ASP A 368 -7.25 9.56 19.63
CA ASP A 368 -5.80 9.54 19.55
C ASP A 368 -5.17 10.04 20.84
N TYR A 369 -4.16 9.31 21.29
CA TYR A 369 -3.44 9.56 22.53
C TYR A 369 -1.93 9.55 22.27
N VAL A 370 -1.20 10.37 23.01
CA VAL A 370 0.26 10.39 23.02
C VAL A 370 0.78 10.25 24.43
N ILE A 371 1.81 9.42 24.57
CA ILE A 371 2.59 9.25 25.79
C ILE A 371 4.08 9.29 25.48
N LYS A 372 4.88 9.56 26.52
CA LYS A 372 6.30 9.22 26.49
C LYS A 372 6.49 7.71 26.68
N TYR A 373 7.52 7.14 26.04
CA TYR A 373 7.83 5.73 26.13
C TYR A 373 8.02 5.27 27.59
N SER A 374 8.61 6.10 28.45
CA SER A 374 8.77 5.82 29.89
C SER A 374 7.49 5.34 30.60
N TYR A 375 6.30 5.75 30.14
CA TYR A 375 5.00 5.36 30.71
C TYR A 375 4.37 4.11 30.07
N TRP A 376 5.02 3.46 29.10
CA TRP A 376 4.40 2.37 28.33
C TRP A 376 3.96 1.20 29.22
N LYS A 377 4.71 0.91 30.30
CA LYS A 377 4.41 -0.20 31.22
C LYS A 377 3.13 0.04 32.01
N ASP A 378 2.92 1.28 32.45
CA ASP A 378 1.75 1.65 33.23
C ASP A 378 0.49 1.58 32.35
N VAL A 379 0.57 2.16 31.14
CA VAL A 379 -0.51 2.06 30.14
C VAL A 379 -0.80 0.60 29.78
N TRP A 380 0.23 -0.21 29.53
CA TRP A 380 0.05 -1.64 29.26
C TRP A 380 -0.67 -2.34 30.42
N ALA A 381 -0.27 -2.10 31.66
CA ALA A 381 -0.87 -2.75 32.84
C ALA A 381 -2.35 -2.38 33.02
N ASP A 382 -2.70 -1.10 32.84
CA ASP A 382 -4.08 -0.63 32.94
C ASP A 382 -4.98 -1.27 31.87
N ILE A 383 -4.50 -1.35 30.63
CA ILE A 383 -5.26 -1.99 29.53
C ILE A 383 -5.37 -3.50 29.76
N ALA A 384 -4.28 -4.17 30.14
CA ALA A 384 -4.26 -5.62 30.34
C ALA A 384 -5.11 -6.07 31.54
N SER A 385 -5.28 -5.22 32.56
CA SER A 385 -6.16 -5.48 33.70
C SER A 385 -7.63 -5.62 33.27
N GLU A 386 -8.07 -4.78 32.33
CA GLU A 386 -9.46 -4.76 31.84
C GLU A 386 -9.66 -5.68 30.64
N PHE A 387 -8.61 -5.92 29.85
CA PHE A 387 -8.61 -6.79 28.67
C PHE A 387 -7.45 -7.80 28.74
N PRO A 388 -7.57 -8.88 29.55
CA PRO A 388 -6.48 -9.84 29.76
C PRO A 388 -6.00 -10.55 28.49
N ASN A 389 -6.88 -10.70 27.50
CA ASN A 389 -6.55 -11.26 26.19
C ASN A 389 -5.59 -10.38 25.36
N LEU A 390 -5.38 -9.11 25.74
CA LEU A 390 -4.50 -8.17 25.06
C LEU A 390 -3.09 -8.09 25.66
N ASP A 391 -2.81 -8.80 26.76
CA ASP A 391 -1.54 -8.71 27.48
C ASP A 391 -0.31 -8.90 26.57
N GLN A 392 -0.19 -10.06 25.93
CA GLN A 392 0.94 -10.36 25.04
C GLN A 392 0.96 -9.48 23.78
N PRO A 393 -0.17 -9.28 23.06
CA PRO A 393 -0.20 -8.37 21.91
C PRO A 393 0.31 -6.95 22.21
N LEU A 394 -0.03 -6.40 23.38
CA LEU A 394 0.42 -5.07 23.82
C LEU A 394 1.91 -5.03 24.12
N LYS A 395 2.44 -5.99 24.90
CA LYS A 395 3.90 -6.11 25.14
C LYS A 395 4.67 -6.15 23.84
N ASP A 396 4.22 -6.97 22.91
CA ASP A 396 4.86 -7.09 21.61
C ASP A 396 4.75 -5.82 20.78
N ALA A 397 3.76 -4.96 21.01
CA ALA A 397 3.62 -3.68 20.30
C ALA A 397 4.59 -2.62 20.85
N PHE A 398 4.78 -2.57 22.17
CA PHE A 398 5.67 -1.61 22.84
C PHE A 398 7.16 -2.01 22.78
N ASN A 399 7.51 -3.25 22.44
CA ASN A 399 8.87 -3.77 22.61
C ASN A 399 9.95 -3.16 21.71
N GLN A 400 9.59 -2.54 20.59
CA GLN A 400 10.54 -2.00 19.61
C GLN A 400 9.88 -0.93 18.75
N ARG A 401 10.71 -0.19 17.99
CA ARG A 401 10.24 0.76 16.98
C ARG A 401 9.39 0.06 15.92
N GLN A 402 8.08 0.28 15.97
CA GLN A 402 7.13 -0.31 15.03
C GLN A 402 5.77 0.39 15.10
N THR A 403 4.91 0.05 14.13
CA THR A 403 3.48 0.34 14.20
C THR A 403 2.76 -0.99 14.21
N LYS A 404 1.95 -1.27 15.23
CA LYS A 404 1.23 -2.54 15.39
C LYS A 404 -0.25 -2.29 15.62
N GLN A 405 -1.09 -2.97 14.85
CA GLN A 405 -2.54 -3.01 15.04
C GLN A 405 -2.90 -4.24 15.85
N ILE A 406 -3.66 -4.05 16.92
CA ILE A 406 -4.19 -5.08 17.80
C ILE A 406 -5.71 -5.06 17.64
N ARG A 407 -6.29 -6.21 17.27
CA ARG A 407 -7.72 -6.37 17.05
C ARG A 407 -8.30 -7.33 18.08
N ALA A 408 -9.37 -6.92 18.75
CA ALA A 408 -10.29 -7.73 19.53
C ALA A 408 -11.73 -7.50 19.02
N GLU A 409 -12.69 -8.32 19.45
CA GLU A 409 -14.06 -8.42 18.90
C GLU A 409 -14.62 -7.12 18.31
N ASP A 410 -14.70 -6.05 19.10
CA ASP A 410 -15.15 -4.72 18.70
C ASP A 410 -14.16 -3.61 19.08
N LEU A 411 -12.87 -3.94 19.13
CA LEU A 411 -11.81 -3.02 19.55
C LEU A 411 -10.62 -3.11 18.59
N LEU A 412 -10.22 -1.95 18.06
CA LEU A 412 -8.99 -1.77 17.31
C LEU A 412 -8.09 -0.78 18.06
N ILE A 413 -6.91 -1.24 18.44
CA ILE A 413 -5.84 -0.41 18.98
C ILE A 413 -4.71 -0.35 17.96
N GLU A 414 -4.28 0.85 17.56
CA GLU A 414 -3.05 1.04 16.79
C GLU A 414 -2.01 1.71 17.67
N ILE A 415 -0.86 1.05 17.87
CA ILE A 415 0.25 1.56 18.67
C ILE A 415 1.42 1.85 17.73
N ASN A 416 1.91 3.09 17.73
CA ASN A 416 3.09 3.53 17.00
C ASN A 416 4.18 3.98 17.97
N VAL A 417 5.20 3.14 18.11
CA VAL A 417 6.40 3.41 18.91
C VAL A 417 7.45 4.04 18.01
N THR A 418 7.76 5.33 18.22
CA THR A 418 8.73 6.06 17.38
C THR A 418 10.18 5.71 17.73
N GLY A 419 10.43 5.42 19.02
CA GLY A 419 11.70 4.98 19.57
C GLY A 419 11.50 4.32 20.94
N THR A 420 12.57 3.75 21.50
CA THR A 420 12.55 3.03 22.79
C THR A 420 13.35 3.74 23.88
N GLU A 421 13.71 5.01 23.65
CA GLU A 421 14.30 5.88 24.67
C GLU A 421 13.17 6.50 25.51
N ASP A 422 13.43 6.85 26.77
CA ASP A 422 12.39 7.28 27.72
C ASP A 422 11.55 8.48 27.26
N ASP A 423 12.15 9.39 26.49
CA ASP A 423 11.53 10.58 25.91
C ASP A 423 10.95 10.36 24.50
N SER A 424 11.15 9.20 23.88
CA SER A 424 10.52 8.88 22.59
C SER A 424 9.00 8.85 22.74
N LEU A 425 8.29 9.26 21.69
CA LEU A 425 6.83 9.31 21.70
C LEU A 425 6.20 7.98 21.30
N VAL A 426 5.09 7.64 21.96
CA VAL A 426 4.23 6.53 21.56
C VAL A 426 2.85 7.08 21.29
N ASN A 427 2.38 6.86 20.06
CA ASN A 427 1.04 7.24 19.66
C ASN A 427 0.12 6.01 19.78
N ILE A 428 -1.01 6.17 20.45
CA ILE A 428 -1.99 5.11 20.67
C ILE A 428 -3.32 5.59 20.13
N GLN A 429 -3.87 4.87 19.17
CA GLN A 429 -5.21 5.11 18.66
C GLN A 429 -6.15 4.01 19.11
N VAL A 430 -7.33 4.40 19.56
CA VAL A 430 -8.40 3.48 19.92
C VAL A 430 -9.62 3.78 19.07
N SER A 431 -10.24 2.73 18.52
CA SER A 431 -11.48 2.83 17.75
C SER A 431 -12.26 1.52 17.78
N GLY A 432 -13.57 1.56 17.57
CA GLY A 432 -14.40 0.36 17.52
C GLY A 432 -15.82 0.57 18.06
N GLY A 433 -16.35 -0.45 18.74
CA GLY A 433 -17.66 -0.48 19.36
C GLY A 433 -17.62 -0.22 20.88
N ALA A 434 -18.38 -1.00 21.63
CA ALA A 434 -18.53 -0.86 23.08
C ALA A 434 -17.21 -1.06 23.85
N SER A 435 -16.39 -2.06 23.48
CA SER A 435 -15.09 -2.27 24.14
C SER A 435 -14.12 -1.11 23.90
N ALA A 436 -14.17 -0.49 22.72
CA ALA A 436 -13.39 0.71 22.42
C ALA A 436 -13.82 1.89 23.30
N MET A 437 -15.13 2.12 23.47
CA MET A 437 -15.64 3.17 24.36
C MET A 437 -15.25 2.93 25.83
N LYS A 438 -15.26 1.67 26.28
CA LYS A 438 -14.79 1.29 27.61
C LYS A 438 -13.29 1.61 27.78
N LEU A 439 -12.47 1.26 26.80
CA LEU A 439 -11.04 1.55 26.81
C LEU A 439 -10.75 3.06 26.79
N ILE A 440 -11.46 3.83 25.95
CA ILE A 440 -11.36 5.30 25.92
C ILE A 440 -11.64 5.89 27.31
N THR A 441 -12.69 5.42 27.98
CA THR A 441 -13.05 5.88 29.34
C THR A 441 -11.96 5.57 30.38
N ILE A 442 -11.17 4.50 30.18
CA ILE A 442 -10.04 4.15 31.04
C ILE A 442 -8.87 5.08 30.74
N MET A 443 -8.52 5.25 29.46
CA MET A 443 -7.40 6.09 29.03
C MET A 443 -7.58 7.57 29.39
N GLU A 444 -8.82 8.08 29.37
CA GLU A 444 -9.13 9.46 29.78
C GLU A 444 -8.94 9.72 31.29
N LYS A 445 -8.75 8.68 32.11
CA LYS A 445 -8.46 8.81 33.55
C LYS A 445 -6.97 8.84 33.87
N ILE A 446 -6.11 8.66 32.87
CA ILE A 446 -4.66 8.56 33.05
C ILE A 446 -4.04 9.96 32.90
N ASP A 447 -3.44 10.47 33.98
CA ASP A 447 -3.00 11.88 34.08
C ASP A 447 -1.87 12.28 33.11
N TYR A 448 -1.08 11.32 32.62
CA TYR A 448 0.08 11.56 31.74
C TYR A 448 -0.20 11.23 30.26
N ILE A 449 -1.46 10.93 29.92
CA ILE A 449 -1.90 10.74 28.53
C ILE A 449 -2.35 12.09 27.96
N GLU A 450 -1.77 12.48 26.83
CA GLU A 450 -2.24 13.65 26.08
C GLU A 450 -3.19 13.18 24.98
N LYS A 451 -4.45 13.60 25.06
CA LYS A 451 -5.43 13.39 23.99
C LYS A 451 -5.15 14.37 22.85
N GLN A 452 -4.96 13.86 21.64
CA GLN A 452 -4.84 14.71 20.45
C GLN A 452 -6.23 15.01 19.89
N GLU A 453 -6.49 16.29 19.60
CA GLU A 453 -7.73 16.76 18.96
C GLU A 453 -7.79 16.48 17.46
#